data_AF-A0A0H3HVK8-F1
#
_entry.id   AF-A0A0H3HVK8-F1
#
_cell.length_a   1.000
_cell.length_b   1.000
_cell.length_c   1.000
_cell.angle_alpha   90.00
_cell.angle_beta   90.00
_cell.angle_gamma   90.00
#
_symmetry.space_group_name_H-M   'P 1'
#
loop_
_entity.id
_entity.type
_entity.pdbx_description
1 polymer ?
#
loop_
_entity_poly.entity_id
_entity_poly.type
_entity_poly.pdbx_seq_one_letter_code
_entity_poly.pdbx_strand_id
1 'polypeptide(L)'
;MFAVTTASGLCLSPADVCKTPTPGGPVPVPYPNTGLPMMAASITTKVLVCGMPALTKKSTIPMTNGDQPGSAGGVMSAKMMGKVEFTAGSAKVKFEGGAAVRLTTPTKHNEGNATGAVLQPSQQKVMVMS
;
A
#
# COMPACT_ATOMS: atom_id res chain seq x y z
N MET A 1 -2.37 -7.52 -15.28
CA MET A 1 -2.24 -7.93 -13.86
C MET A 1 -3.59 -7.84 -13.15
N PHE A 2 -3.84 -8.64 -12.12
CA PHE A 2 -5.14 -8.70 -11.42
C PHE A 2 -5.54 -7.37 -10.78
N ALA A 3 -6.80 -6.95 -10.94
CA ALA A 3 -7.32 -5.74 -10.28
C ALA A 3 -7.23 -5.86 -8.74
N VAL A 4 -6.82 -4.79 -8.07
CA VAL A 4 -6.83 -4.73 -6.60
C VAL A 4 -8.21 -4.30 -6.12
N THR A 5 -8.69 -4.95 -5.08
CA THR A 5 -9.99 -4.72 -4.46
C THR A 5 -9.86 -4.75 -2.94
N THR A 6 -10.91 -4.37 -2.22
CA THR A 6 -10.98 -4.50 -0.76
C THR A 6 -11.23 -5.93 -0.27
N ALA A 7 -11.19 -6.95 -1.15
CA ALA A 7 -11.44 -8.35 -0.77
C ALA A 7 -10.31 -8.95 0.08
N SER A 8 -9.06 -8.67 -0.31
CA SER A 8 -7.82 -9.29 0.16
C SER A 8 -6.64 -8.53 -0.44
N GLY A 9 -5.44 -9.06 -0.31
CA GLY A 9 -4.22 -8.59 -0.96
C GLY A 9 -3.21 -8.05 0.05
N LEU A 10 -2.01 -7.76 -0.44
CA LEU A 10 -0.91 -7.27 0.37
C LEU A 10 -0.09 -6.27 -0.45
N CYS A 11 0.01 -5.05 0.07
CA CYS A 11 1.08 -4.14 -0.30
C CYS A 11 2.27 -4.46 0.61
N LEU A 12 3.45 -4.66 0.06
CA LEU A 12 4.67 -4.94 0.82
C LEU A 12 5.79 -4.01 0.35
N SER A 13 6.42 -3.37 1.33
CA SER A 13 7.76 -2.81 1.25
C SER A 13 8.72 -3.74 2.01
N PRO A 14 9.77 -4.26 1.37
CA PRO A 14 10.70 -5.20 2.03
C PRO A 14 11.64 -4.50 3.02
N ALA A 15 11.90 -3.20 2.82
CA ALA A 15 12.84 -2.44 3.63
C ALA A 15 12.29 -1.05 3.91
N ASP A 16 11.69 -0.89 5.09
CA ASP A 16 11.27 0.36 5.69
C ASP A 16 12.25 0.73 6.79
N VAL A 17 13.13 1.70 6.52
CA VAL A 17 14.19 2.07 7.45
C VAL A 17 13.62 3.02 8.50
N CYS A 18 13.48 2.53 9.72
CA CYS A 18 12.91 3.29 10.84
C CYS A 18 13.94 3.47 11.95
N LYS A 19 13.72 4.49 12.78
CA LYS A 19 14.54 4.80 13.94
C LYS A 19 14.11 3.91 15.10
N THR A 20 14.96 2.95 15.44
CA THR A 20 14.73 1.99 16.53
C THR A 20 15.38 2.50 17.81
N PRO A 21 14.61 2.71 18.89
CA PRO A 21 15.18 3.14 20.16
C PRO A 21 16.19 2.13 20.70
N THR A 22 17.35 2.62 21.12
CA THR A 22 18.37 1.84 21.86
C THR A 22 18.87 2.66 23.05
N PRO A 23 19.58 2.05 24.02
CA PRO A 23 20.19 2.80 25.12
C PRO A 23 21.15 3.91 24.68
N GLY A 24 21.77 3.81 23.49
CA GLY A 24 22.66 4.81 22.92
C GLY A 24 21.97 5.86 22.03
N GLY A 25 20.64 5.82 21.94
CA GLY A 25 19.84 6.66 21.04
C GLY A 25 19.24 5.88 19.86
N PRO A 26 18.33 6.49 19.08
CA PRO A 26 17.68 5.79 17.98
C PRO A 26 18.65 5.48 16.83
N VAL A 27 18.66 4.24 16.36
CA VAL A 27 19.49 3.79 15.22
C VAL A 27 18.62 3.41 14.01
N PRO A 28 19.04 3.66 12.76
CA PRO A 28 18.31 3.21 11.58
C PRO A 28 18.33 1.69 11.45
N VAL A 29 17.15 1.06 11.36
CA VAL A 29 17.00 -0.39 11.15
C VAL A 29 15.94 -0.64 10.07
N PRO A 30 16.21 -1.51 9.07
CA PRO A 30 15.23 -1.89 8.06
C PRO A 30 14.21 -2.89 8.62
N TYR A 31 12.93 -2.63 8.39
CA TYR A 31 11.82 -3.52 8.73
C TYR A 31 10.95 -3.84 7.50
N PRO A 32 10.29 -5.01 7.45
CA PRO A 32 9.21 -5.20 6.49
C PRO A 32 8.05 -4.27 6.86
N ASN A 33 7.43 -3.65 5.86
CA ASN A 33 6.25 -2.82 6.05
C ASN A 33 5.12 -3.25 5.11
N THR A 34 3.95 -3.49 5.67
CA THR A 34 2.79 -4.06 4.99
C THR A 34 1.58 -3.15 5.08
N GLY A 35 0.77 -3.13 4.03
CA GLY A 35 -0.54 -2.50 4.00
C GLY A 35 -1.59 -3.42 3.39
N LEU A 36 -2.77 -3.46 4.01
CA LEU A 36 -3.86 -4.34 3.60
C LEU A 36 -4.89 -3.57 2.75
N PRO A 37 -5.09 -3.91 1.46
CA PRO A 37 -6.13 -3.30 0.62
C PRO A 37 -7.54 -3.40 1.20
N MET A 38 -7.80 -4.38 2.07
CA MET A 38 -9.07 -4.51 2.80
C MET A 38 -9.40 -3.30 3.68
N MET A 39 -8.37 -2.59 4.16
CA MET A 39 -8.53 -1.39 4.99
C MET A 39 -8.57 -0.09 4.16
N ALA A 40 -8.61 -0.18 2.83
CA ALA A 40 -8.48 0.98 1.98
C ALA A 40 -9.61 2.00 2.19
N ALA A 41 -9.24 3.27 2.13
CA ALA A 41 -10.13 4.43 2.06
C ALA A 41 -10.13 5.00 0.64
N SER A 42 -11.07 5.91 0.36
CA SER A 42 -11.27 6.51 -0.98
C SER A 42 -11.43 5.41 -2.06
N ILE A 43 -12.26 4.43 -1.73
CA ILE A 43 -12.61 3.27 -2.58
C ILE A 43 -13.66 3.67 -3.63
N THR A 44 -13.79 2.87 -4.69
CA THR A 44 -14.91 3.03 -5.63
C THR A 44 -16.23 2.64 -4.97
N THR A 45 -17.33 3.25 -5.39
CA THR A 45 -18.68 2.99 -4.84
C THR A 45 -19.62 2.27 -5.80
N LYS A 46 -19.37 2.39 -7.10
CA LYS A 46 -20.14 1.84 -8.22
C LYS A 46 -19.39 0.74 -8.97
N VAL A 47 -18.06 0.72 -8.91
CA VAL A 47 -17.25 -0.32 -9.55
C VAL A 47 -16.90 -1.42 -8.56
N LEU A 48 -17.51 -2.58 -8.75
CA LEU A 48 -17.21 -3.79 -8.00
C LEU A 48 -16.47 -4.78 -8.90
N VAL A 49 -15.40 -5.39 -8.39
CA VAL A 49 -14.70 -6.49 -9.03
C VAL A 49 -14.77 -7.70 -8.11
N CYS A 50 -15.33 -8.80 -8.61
CA CYS A 50 -15.62 -9.98 -7.79
C CYS A 50 -16.47 -9.67 -6.55
N GLY A 51 -17.44 -8.74 -6.68
CA GLY A 51 -18.33 -8.35 -5.59
C GLY A 51 -17.73 -7.38 -4.57
N MET A 52 -16.46 -6.98 -4.73
CA MET A 52 -15.78 -6.09 -3.79
C MET A 52 -15.36 -4.77 -4.45
N PRO A 53 -15.42 -3.63 -3.74
CA PRO A 53 -14.94 -2.34 -4.23
C PRO A 53 -13.55 -2.43 -4.85
N ALA A 54 -13.41 -1.93 -6.07
CA ALA A 54 -12.13 -1.83 -6.75
C ALA A 54 -11.31 -0.65 -6.19
N LEU A 55 -9.99 -0.74 -6.26
CA LEU A 55 -9.09 0.34 -5.86
C LEU A 55 -8.59 1.11 -7.08
N THR A 56 -8.31 2.40 -6.85
CA THR A 56 -7.70 3.28 -7.85
C THR A 56 -6.45 3.93 -7.28
N LYS A 57 -5.71 4.66 -8.11
CA LYS A 57 -4.57 5.47 -7.67
C LYS A 57 -4.93 6.48 -6.57
N LYS A 58 -6.20 6.89 -6.46
CA LYS A 58 -6.68 7.80 -5.41
C LYS A 58 -6.93 7.11 -4.07
N SER A 59 -7.05 5.79 -4.08
CA SER A 59 -7.28 5.01 -2.86
C SER A 59 -6.03 5.01 -1.99
N THR A 60 -6.21 4.98 -0.69
CA THR A 60 -5.12 4.92 0.30
C THR A 60 -5.40 3.82 1.29
N ILE A 61 -4.37 3.27 1.91
CA ILE A 61 -4.54 2.36 3.06
C ILE A 61 -4.09 3.16 4.28
N PRO A 62 -4.95 3.44 5.26
CA PRO A 62 -4.70 4.45 6.29
C PRO A 62 -3.56 4.09 7.23
N MET A 63 -3.19 2.80 7.32
CA MET A 63 -2.24 2.30 8.30
C MET A 63 -1.37 1.18 7.72
N THR A 64 -0.08 1.21 8.08
CA THR A 64 0.86 0.12 7.81
C THR A 64 1.24 -0.68 9.06
N ASN A 65 1.79 -1.87 8.86
CA ASN A 65 2.27 -2.77 9.92
C ASN A 65 3.61 -3.43 9.58
N GLY A 66 4.39 -3.79 10.60
CA GLY A 66 5.66 -4.52 10.51
C GLY A 66 6.87 -3.70 10.98
N ASP A 67 6.76 -2.37 10.98
CA ASP A 67 7.80 -1.39 11.32
C ASP A 67 7.68 -0.82 12.75
N GLN A 68 6.76 -1.34 13.57
CA GLN A 68 6.51 -0.86 14.95
C GLN A 68 7.72 -0.91 15.90
N PRO A 69 8.71 -1.82 15.75
CA PRO A 69 9.93 -1.72 16.55
C PRO A 69 10.72 -0.42 16.31
N GLY A 70 10.57 0.19 15.13
CA GLY A 70 11.10 1.51 14.78
C GLY A 70 10.24 2.65 15.32
N SER A 71 9.92 2.63 16.61
CA SER A 71 8.90 3.49 17.22
C SER A 71 9.25 4.99 17.27
N ALA A 72 10.51 5.36 17.02
CA ALA A 72 10.90 6.76 16.81
C ALA A 72 10.64 7.25 15.36
N GLY A 73 9.96 6.44 14.55
CA GLY A 73 9.45 6.76 13.23
C GLY A 73 10.43 6.52 12.09
N GLY A 74 9.93 6.62 10.87
CA GLY A 74 10.69 6.47 9.64
C GLY A 74 11.83 7.48 9.52
N VAL A 75 12.96 7.08 8.94
CA VAL A 75 14.11 7.99 8.74
C VAL A 75 13.79 9.18 7.85
N MET A 76 12.91 8.99 6.86
CA MET A 76 12.43 10.03 5.95
C MET A 76 11.11 10.65 6.41
N SER A 77 10.13 9.84 6.83
CA SER A 77 8.78 10.34 7.13
C SER A 77 8.60 10.84 8.57
N ALA A 78 9.45 10.42 9.51
CA ALA A 78 9.25 10.58 10.96
C ALA A 78 7.90 10.02 11.46
N LYS A 79 7.26 9.13 10.69
CA LYS A 79 5.98 8.50 11.02
C LYS A 79 6.17 7.04 11.40
N MET A 80 5.20 6.53 12.15
CA MET A 80 5.05 5.12 12.46
C MET A 80 3.63 4.73 12.08
N MET A 81 3.46 3.56 11.45
CA MET A 81 2.15 3.08 10.99
C MET A 81 1.41 4.07 10.06
N GLY A 82 2.15 4.87 9.28
CA GLY A 82 1.56 5.82 8.33
C GLY A 82 0.84 5.16 7.15
N LYS A 83 0.18 5.95 6.32
CA LYS A 83 -0.61 5.43 5.18
C LYS A 83 0.24 4.80 4.07
N VAL A 84 -0.38 3.91 3.29
CA VAL A 84 0.08 3.47 1.97
C VAL A 84 -0.60 4.29 0.88
N GLU A 85 0.16 4.68 -0.14
CA GLU A 85 -0.32 5.37 -1.33
C GLU A 85 0.13 4.65 -2.60
N PHE A 86 -0.75 4.51 -3.60
CA PHE A 86 -0.38 3.98 -4.91
C PHE A 86 0.28 5.07 -5.75
N THR A 87 1.52 4.84 -6.20
CA THR A 87 2.27 5.86 -6.94
C THR A 87 1.99 5.81 -8.44
N ALA A 88 1.54 4.66 -8.95
CA ALA A 88 1.10 4.47 -10.32
C ALA A 88 -0.28 3.80 -10.40
N GLY A 89 -0.76 3.65 -11.62
CA GLY A 89 -1.99 2.95 -11.94
C GLY A 89 -2.04 2.65 -13.44
N SER A 90 -3.13 2.07 -13.89
CA SER A 90 -3.37 1.80 -15.30
C SER A 90 -3.40 3.07 -16.14
N ALA A 91 -2.73 3.05 -17.30
CA ALA A 91 -2.74 4.17 -18.24
C ALA A 91 -4.02 4.22 -19.10
N LYS A 92 -4.73 3.10 -19.22
CA LYS A 92 -5.89 2.95 -20.13
C LYS A 92 -7.20 2.67 -19.39
N VAL A 93 -7.15 1.92 -18.30
CA VAL A 93 -8.34 1.48 -17.55
C VAL A 93 -8.54 2.40 -16.35
N LYS A 94 -9.73 2.98 -16.27
CA LYS A 94 -10.13 3.83 -15.16
C LYS A 94 -11.38 3.26 -14.48
N PHE A 95 -11.38 3.26 -13.15
CA PHE A 95 -12.58 3.02 -12.36
C PHE A 95 -13.01 4.36 -11.76
N GLU A 96 -14.23 4.80 -12.05
CA GLU A 96 -14.77 6.10 -11.58
C GLU A 96 -13.84 7.29 -11.91
N GLY A 97 -13.22 7.25 -13.08
CA GLY A 97 -12.27 8.28 -13.53
C GLY A 97 -10.87 8.20 -12.86
N GLY A 98 -10.68 7.36 -11.85
CA GLY A 98 -9.36 7.07 -11.25
C GLY A 98 -8.64 5.94 -11.98
N ALA A 99 -7.33 6.06 -12.17
CA ALA A 99 -6.51 5.00 -12.77
C ALA A 99 -6.62 3.71 -11.93
N ALA A 100 -7.03 2.61 -12.56
CA ALA A 100 -7.19 1.32 -11.87
C ALA A 100 -5.84 0.81 -11.35
N VAL A 101 -5.79 0.36 -10.10
CA VAL A 101 -4.58 -0.30 -9.56
C VAL A 101 -4.69 -1.81 -9.67
N ARG A 102 -3.54 -2.44 -9.85
CA ARG A 102 -3.42 -3.89 -10.13
C ARG A 102 -2.27 -4.50 -9.35
N LEU A 103 -2.20 -5.83 -9.28
CA LEU A 103 -1.02 -6.54 -8.81
C LEU A 103 0.23 -5.95 -9.47
N THR A 104 1.33 -5.85 -8.72
CA THR A 104 2.60 -5.17 -9.05
C THR A 104 2.54 -3.65 -9.18
N THR A 105 1.42 -3.00 -8.83
CA THR A 105 1.37 -1.53 -8.78
C THR A 105 2.32 -1.04 -7.67
N PRO A 106 3.22 -0.09 -7.97
CA PRO A 106 4.13 0.46 -6.97
C PRO A 106 3.38 1.29 -5.92
N THR A 107 3.87 1.23 -4.69
CA THR A 107 3.29 1.89 -3.52
C THR A 107 4.36 2.63 -2.73
N LYS A 108 3.93 3.64 -1.97
CA LYS A 108 4.68 4.26 -0.89
C LYS A 108 4.10 3.79 0.44
N HIS A 109 4.96 3.50 1.40
CA HIS A 109 4.60 2.97 2.72
C HIS A 109 5.01 3.96 3.81
N ASN A 110 4.29 3.93 4.94
CA ASN A 110 4.54 4.75 6.11
C ASN A 110 4.72 6.25 5.78
N GLU A 111 3.75 6.82 5.06
CA GLU A 111 3.79 8.21 4.54
C GLU A 111 4.99 8.51 3.63
N GLY A 112 5.42 7.51 2.86
CA GLY A 112 6.52 7.67 1.90
C GLY A 112 7.90 7.46 2.48
N ASN A 113 8.01 6.83 3.65
CA ASN A 113 9.31 6.39 4.18
C ASN A 113 9.96 5.31 3.33
N ALA A 114 9.14 4.44 2.74
CA ALA A 114 9.60 3.30 1.96
C ALA A 114 8.79 3.10 0.69
N THR A 115 9.38 2.38 -0.25
CA THR A 115 8.76 2.01 -1.52
C THR A 115 8.46 0.52 -1.55
N GLY A 116 7.25 0.19 -1.97
CA GLY A 116 6.78 -1.18 -2.10
C GLY A 116 6.00 -1.40 -3.38
N ALA A 117 5.27 -2.51 -3.41
CA ALA A 117 4.27 -2.77 -4.43
C ALA A 117 3.17 -3.67 -3.87
N VAL A 118 2.08 -3.78 -4.63
CA VAL A 118 1.08 -4.84 -4.41
C VAL A 118 1.69 -6.17 -4.83
N LEU A 119 1.97 -7.05 -3.88
CA LEU A 119 2.65 -8.33 -4.13
C LEU A 119 1.74 -9.54 -3.95
N GLN A 120 0.64 -9.42 -3.20
CA GLN A 120 -0.39 -10.44 -3.14
C GLN A 120 -1.68 -9.95 -3.84
N PRO A 121 -2.25 -10.73 -4.77
CA PRO A 121 -3.48 -10.34 -5.44
C PRO A 121 -4.67 -10.36 -4.48
N SER A 122 -5.59 -9.41 -4.65
CA SER A 122 -6.88 -9.41 -3.93
C SER A 122 -7.85 -10.47 -4.47
N GLN A 123 -7.68 -10.86 -5.74
CA GLN A 123 -8.47 -11.85 -6.46
C GLN A 123 -7.70 -12.31 -7.71
N GLN A 124 -8.05 -13.47 -8.26
CA GLN A 124 -7.33 -14.10 -9.38
C GLN A 124 -8.20 -14.30 -10.66
N LYS A 125 -9.33 -13.59 -10.77
CA LYS A 125 -10.31 -13.73 -11.86
C LYS A 125 -10.23 -12.60 -12.89
N VAL A 126 -10.15 -11.34 -12.45
CA VAL A 126 -10.24 -10.16 -13.31
C VAL A 126 -8.89 -9.47 -13.43
N MET A 127 -8.38 -9.36 -14.65
CA MET A 127 -7.14 -8.65 -14.95
C MET A 127 -7.41 -7.27 -15.55
N VAL A 128 -6.65 -6.28 -15.09
CA VAL A 128 -6.54 -4.96 -15.73
C VAL A 128 -5.43 -5.03 -16.77
N MET A 129 -5.83 -5.02 -18.04
CA MET A 129 -4.95 -5.00 -19.20
C MET A 129 -4.77 -3.56 -19.67
N SER A 130 -3.57 -3.03 -19.51
CA SER A 130 -3.21 -1.67 -19.97
C SER A 130 -1.72 -1.49 -20.07
#